data_AF-A0A0M0K9K0-F1
#
_entry.id   AF-A0A0M0K9K0-F1
#
_cell.length_a   1.000
_cell.length_b   1.000
_cell.length_c   1.000
_cell.angle_alpha   90.00
_cell.angle_beta   90.00
_cell.angle_gamma   90.00
#
_symmetry.space_group_name_H-M   'P 1'
#
loop_
_entity.id
_entity.type
_entity.pdbx_description
1 polymer ?
#
loop_
_entity_poly.entity_id
_entity_poly.type
_entity_poly.pdbx_seq_one_letter_code
_entity_poly.pdbx_strand_id
1 'polypeptide(L)'
;MRAEENAAASKLQSVKRGKDARDQAARRGKEARKEAAALAQRRKDDPVYQAEEYLKQHKLLELFDLLSQKLVSERPSDPRGYLIAELAKLKETKTPSSPMNFFSGQDIETLYSMYDVSGRGLTRTQCLEAFDALGPSPLALW
;
A
#
# COMPACT_ATOMS: atom_id res chain seq x y z
N MET A 1 70.03 -5.57 6.00
CA MET A 1 69.49 -5.17 4.68
C MET A 1 68.47 -6.16 4.11
N ARG A 2 68.82 -7.38 3.66
CA ARG A 2 67.85 -8.31 3.00
C ARG A 2 66.62 -8.72 3.85
N ALA A 3 66.74 -8.85 5.17
CA ALA A 3 65.62 -9.22 6.04
C ALA A 3 64.58 -8.09 6.20
N GLU A 4 65.04 -6.83 6.20
CA GLU A 4 64.17 -5.66 6.32
C GLU A 4 63.46 -5.36 5.00
N GLU A 5 64.12 -5.56 3.87
CA GLU A 5 63.50 -5.47 2.53
C GLU A 5 62.38 -6.49 2.34
N ASN A 6 62.57 -7.73 2.79
CA ASN A 6 61.52 -8.76 2.75
C ASN A 6 60.34 -8.45 3.67
N ALA A 7 60.58 -7.87 4.86
CA ALA A 7 59.53 -7.45 5.78
C ALA A 7 58.73 -6.26 5.22
N ALA A 8 59.40 -5.30 4.59
CA ALA A 8 58.78 -4.17 3.92
C ALA A 8 57.93 -4.61 2.71
N ALA A 9 58.44 -5.54 1.89
CA ALA A 9 57.72 -6.10 0.75
C ALA A 9 56.43 -6.85 1.16
N SER A 10 56.50 -7.64 2.25
CA SER A 10 55.34 -8.35 2.80
C SER A 10 54.25 -7.40 3.31
N LYS A 11 54.63 -6.33 4.03
CA LYS A 11 53.69 -5.28 4.46
C LYS A 11 53.07 -4.54 3.28
N LEU A 12 53.84 -4.25 2.24
CA LEU A 12 53.32 -3.59 1.05
C LEU A 12 52.32 -4.48 0.30
N GLN A 13 52.57 -5.78 0.26
CA GLN A 13 51.71 -6.76 -0.40
C GLN A 13 50.40 -7.00 0.37
N SER A 14 50.44 -7.01 1.71
CA SER A 14 49.23 -7.16 2.53
C SER A 14 48.31 -5.94 2.44
N VAL A 15 48.88 -4.73 2.40
CA VAL A 15 48.11 -3.48 2.22
C VAL A 15 47.46 -3.40 0.84
N LYS A 16 48.19 -3.78 -0.24
CA LYS A 16 47.62 -3.86 -1.59
C LYS A 16 46.47 -4.86 -1.68
N ARG A 17 46.65 -6.08 -1.16
CA ARG A 17 45.58 -7.10 -1.09
C ARG A 17 44.34 -6.61 -0.34
N GLY A 18 44.53 -5.88 0.76
CA GLY A 18 43.42 -5.29 1.52
C GLY A 18 42.67 -4.20 0.75
N LYS A 19 43.37 -3.40 -0.05
CA LYS A 19 42.77 -2.36 -0.91
C LYS A 19 41.99 -2.99 -2.07
N ASP A 20 42.60 -3.95 -2.76
CA ASP A 20 41.97 -4.65 -3.90
C ASP A 20 40.71 -5.41 -3.47
N ALA A 21 40.73 -6.03 -2.28
CA ALA A 21 39.57 -6.71 -1.71
C ALA A 21 38.42 -5.73 -1.40
N ARG A 22 38.73 -4.54 -0.87
CA ARG A 22 37.72 -3.48 -0.62
C ARG A 22 37.13 -2.94 -1.91
N ASP A 23 37.95 -2.73 -2.93
CA ASP A 23 37.51 -2.24 -4.23
C ASP A 23 36.62 -3.28 -4.94
N GLN A 24 36.95 -4.57 -4.85
CA GLN A 24 36.10 -5.65 -5.35
C GLN A 24 34.77 -5.74 -4.60
N ALA A 25 34.77 -5.65 -3.26
CA ALA A 25 33.55 -5.67 -2.47
C ALA A 25 32.63 -4.48 -2.81
N ALA A 26 33.21 -3.28 -3.00
CA ALA A 26 32.46 -2.09 -3.38
C ALA A 26 31.85 -2.20 -4.79
N ARG A 27 32.57 -2.79 -5.75
CA ARG A 27 32.05 -3.03 -7.12
C ARG A 27 30.90 -4.04 -7.11
N ARG A 28 31.08 -5.17 -6.42
CA ARG A 28 30.02 -6.18 -6.25
C ARG A 28 28.77 -5.59 -5.60
N GLY A 29 28.93 -4.73 -4.59
CA GLY A 29 27.81 -4.02 -3.97
C GLY A 29 27.09 -3.06 -4.91
N LYS A 30 27.83 -2.35 -5.78
CA LYS A 30 27.25 -1.45 -6.80
C LYS A 30 26.52 -2.24 -7.90
N GLU A 31 27.08 -3.35 -8.35
CA GLU A 31 26.48 -4.23 -9.36
C GLU A 31 25.20 -4.86 -8.84
N ALA A 32 25.21 -5.43 -7.63
CA ALA A 32 24.01 -5.97 -7.00
C ALA A 32 22.90 -4.93 -6.83
N ARG A 33 23.24 -3.68 -6.50
CA ARG A 33 22.26 -2.58 -6.44
C ARG A 33 21.69 -2.23 -7.81
N LYS A 34 22.53 -2.20 -8.86
CA LYS A 34 22.07 -1.95 -10.24
C LYS A 34 21.15 -3.06 -10.74
N GLU A 35 21.48 -4.31 -10.45
CA GLU A 35 20.69 -5.47 -10.84
C GLU A 35 19.34 -5.49 -10.10
N ALA A 36 19.33 -5.23 -8.80
CA ALA A 36 18.10 -5.07 -8.02
C ALA A 36 17.23 -3.91 -8.54
N ALA A 37 17.83 -2.78 -8.91
CA ALA A 37 17.12 -1.65 -9.50
C ALA A 37 16.54 -1.99 -10.89
N ALA A 38 17.28 -2.72 -11.73
CA ALA A 38 16.80 -3.17 -13.04
C ALA A 38 15.64 -4.17 -12.90
N LEU A 39 15.70 -5.09 -11.93
CA LEU A 39 14.61 -6.02 -11.64
C LEU A 39 13.37 -5.27 -11.11
N ALA A 40 13.56 -4.31 -10.20
CA ALA A 40 12.47 -3.47 -9.71
C ALA A 40 11.84 -2.64 -10.84
N GLN A 41 12.66 -2.13 -11.76
CA GLN A 41 12.18 -1.40 -12.92
C GLN A 41 11.37 -2.30 -13.86
N ARG A 42 11.87 -3.51 -14.17
CA ARG A 42 11.12 -4.51 -14.95
C ARG A 42 9.77 -4.85 -14.32
N ARG A 43 9.69 -4.93 -12.98
CA ARG A 43 8.41 -5.13 -12.28
C ARG A 43 7.48 -3.94 -12.46
N LYS A 44 7.99 -2.71 -12.43
CA LYS A 44 7.17 -1.51 -12.68
C LYS A 44 6.67 -1.43 -14.13
N ASP A 45 7.44 -1.95 -15.07
CA ASP A 45 7.07 -1.97 -16.49
C ASP A 45 6.12 -3.14 -16.85
N ASP A 46 5.88 -4.07 -15.92
CA ASP A 46 4.94 -5.18 -16.10
C ASP A 46 3.49 -4.67 -16.13
N PRO A 47 2.74 -4.88 -17.24
CA PRO A 47 1.35 -4.45 -17.36
C PRO A 47 0.42 -5.02 -16.28
N VAL A 48 0.67 -6.24 -15.81
CA VAL A 48 -0.16 -6.88 -14.76
C VAL A 48 0.05 -6.15 -13.44
N TYR A 49 1.31 -5.88 -13.09
CA TYR A 49 1.65 -5.13 -11.88
C TYR A 49 1.05 -3.71 -11.92
N GLN A 50 1.12 -3.02 -13.05
CA GLN A 50 0.51 -1.70 -13.21
C GLN A 50 -1.02 -1.74 -13.02
N ALA A 51 -1.69 -2.77 -13.55
CA ALA A 51 -3.13 -2.93 -13.39
C ALA A 51 -3.51 -3.20 -11.93
N GLU A 52 -2.80 -4.11 -11.25
CA GLU A 52 -3.02 -4.41 -9.83
C GLU A 52 -2.79 -3.17 -8.94
N GLU A 53 -1.72 -2.44 -9.20
CA GLU A 53 -1.39 -1.22 -8.47
C GLU A 53 -2.46 -0.14 -8.70
N TYR A 54 -2.95 0.03 -9.93
CA TYR A 54 -4.03 0.96 -10.24
C TYR A 54 -5.34 0.59 -9.53
N LEU A 55 -5.72 -0.69 -9.54
CA LEU A 55 -6.91 -1.18 -8.84
C LEU A 55 -6.82 -0.87 -7.34
N LYS A 56 -5.65 -1.09 -6.73
CA LYS A 56 -5.40 -0.86 -5.31
C LYS A 56 -5.38 0.63 -4.96
N GLN A 57 -4.61 1.44 -5.70
CA GLN A 57 -4.47 2.88 -5.45
C GLN A 57 -5.81 3.62 -5.54
N HIS A 58 -6.68 3.17 -6.45
CA HIS A 58 -7.99 3.77 -6.67
C HIS A 58 -9.13 3.07 -5.92
N LYS A 59 -8.83 2.06 -5.09
CA LYS A 59 -9.82 1.29 -4.31
C LYS A 59 -10.99 0.79 -5.16
N LEU A 60 -10.68 0.25 -6.34
CA LEU A 60 -11.71 -0.13 -7.31
C LEU A 60 -12.49 -1.37 -6.88
N LEU A 61 -11.87 -2.30 -6.16
CA LEU A 61 -12.57 -3.48 -5.63
C LEU A 61 -13.60 -3.07 -4.58
N GLU A 62 -13.25 -2.16 -3.67
CA GLU A 62 -14.13 -1.61 -2.65
C GLU A 62 -15.29 -0.82 -3.26
N LEU A 63 -15.03 -0.10 -4.36
CA LEU A 63 -16.09 0.55 -5.13
C LEU A 63 -17.05 -0.47 -5.74
N PHE A 64 -16.54 -1.56 -6.30
CA PHE A 64 -17.40 -2.60 -6.85
C PHE A 64 -18.22 -3.30 -5.76
N ASP A 65 -17.65 -3.55 -4.58
CA ASP A 65 -18.38 -4.11 -3.44
C ASP A 65 -19.52 -3.19 -3.00
N LEU A 66 -19.28 -1.89 -2.84
CA LEU A 66 -20.33 -0.91 -2.52
C LEU A 66 -21.45 -0.93 -3.57
N LEU A 67 -21.11 -0.84 -4.86
CA LEU A 67 -22.10 -0.80 -5.94
C LEU A 67 -22.91 -2.10 -5.99
N SER A 68 -22.26 -3.24 -5.74
CA SER A 68 -22.91 -4.56 -5.70
C SER A 68 -23.88 -4.66 -4.52
N GLN A 69 -23.47 -4.22 -3.32
CA GLN A 69 -24.35 -4.17 -2.15
C GLN A 69 -25.58 -3.31 -2.41
N LYS A 70 -25.39 -2.12 -2.98
CA LYS A 70 -26.48 -1.21 -3.36
C LYS A 70 -27.45 -1.86 -4.35
N LEU A 71 -26.96 -2.56 -5.37
CA LEU A 71 -27.81 -3.26 -6.33
C LEU A 71 -28.62 -4.39 -5.69
N VAL A 72 -27.99 -5.18 -4.81
CA VAL A 72 -28.65 -6.31 -4.13
C VAL A 72 -29.73 -5.84 -3.15
N SER A 73 -29.48 -4.71 -2.47
CA SER A 73 -30.39 -4.09 -1.51
C SER A 73 -31.59 -3.42 -2.20
N GLU A 74 -31.32 -2.51 -3.14
CA GLU A 74 -32.35 -1.64 -3.73
C GLU A 74 -33.12 -2.31 -4.87
N ARG A 75 -32.49 -3.28 -5.56
CA ARG A 75 -33.07 -4.03 -6.69
C ARG A 75 -33.81 -3.13 -7.70
N PRO A 76 -33.13 -2.10 -8.25
CA PRO A 76 -33.76 -1.15 -9.15
C PRO A 76 -34.24 -1.82 -10.45
N SER A 77 -35.31 -1.30 -11.03
CA SER A 77 -35.85 -1.76 -12.32
C SER A 77 -34.89 -1.51 -13.49
N ASP A 78 -34.08 -0.45 -13.42
CA ASP A 78 -32.97 -0.17 -14.33
C ASP A 78 -31.63 -0.12 -13.56
N PRO A 79 -30.91 -1.27 -13.46
CA PRO A 79 -29.63 -1.34 -12.77
C PRO A 79 -28.56 -0.44 -13.36
N ARG A 80 -28.53 -0.28 -14.69
CA ARG A 80 -27.49 0.51 -15.36
C ARG A 80 -27.71 2.00 -15.10
N GLY A 81 -28.95 2.48 -15.27
CA GLY A 81 -29.30 3.86 -14.97
C GLY A 81 -29.04 4.22 -13.50
N TYR A 82 -29.40 3.32 -12.58
CA TYR A 82 -29.12 3.47 -11.16
C TYR A 82 -27.62 3.62 -10.86
N LEU A 83 -26.78 2.71 -11.38
CA LEU A 83 -25.32 2.77 -11.17
C LEU A 83 -24.69 4.04 -11.75
N ILE A 84 -25.15 4.51 -12.91
CA ILE A 84 -24.66 5.77 -13.51
C ILE A 84 -24.96 6.94 -12.57
N ALA A 85 -26.17 7.01 -12.01
CA ALA A 85 -26.55 8.05 -11.07
C ALA A 85 -25.74 7.99 -9.77
N GLU A 86 -25.52 6.80 -9.21
CA GLU A 86 -24.70 6.63 -8.00
C GLU A 86 -23.23 7.03 -8.23
N LEU A 87 -22.64 6.65 -9.37
CA LEU A 87 -21.28 7.06 -9.73
C LEU A 87 -21.18 8.59 -9.94
N ALA A 88 -22.20 9.22 -10.49
CA ALA A 88 -22.24 10.68 -10.65
C ALA A 88 -22.24 11.38 -9.28
N LYS A 89 -23.07 10.91 -8.34
CA LYS A 89 -23.09 11.42 -6.95
C LYS A 89 -21.73 11.27 -6.27
N LEU A 90 -21.10 10.09 -6.37
CA LEU A 90 -19.78 9.83 -5.79
C LEU A 90 -18.67 10.71 -6.39
N LYS A 91 -18.80 11.08 -7.66
CA LYS A 91 -17.85 11.98 -8.33
C LYS A 91 -17.99 13.42 -7.83
N GLU A 92 -19.20 13.87 -7.52
CA GLU A 92 -19.48 15.24 -7.04
C GLU A 92 -19.11 15.43 -5.57
N THR A 93 -19.19 14.39 -4.75
CA THR A 93 -18.87 14.44 -3.31
C THR A 93 -17.37 14.40 -2.97
N LYS A 94 -16.49 14.45 -3.98
CA LYS A 94 -15.03 14.39 -3.82
C LYS A 94 -14.51 15.61 -3.05
N THR A 95 -14.50 15.54 -1.73
CA THR A 95 -13.79 16.48 -0.87
C THR A 95 -12.33 16.02 -0.73
N PRO A 96 -11.32 16.90 -0.90
CA PRO A 96 -9.90 16.52 -0.85
C PRO A 96 -9.46 15.83 0.45
N SER A 97 -10.23 16.04 1.53
CA SER A 97 -9.95 15.51 2.87
C SER A 97 -10.58 14.15 3.15
N SER A 98 -11.48 13.65 2.29
CA SER A 98 -12.19 12.40 2.53
C SER A 98 -11.97 11.47 1.33
N PRO A 99 -11.06 10.49 1.46
CA PRO A 99 -10.82 9.51 0.41
C PRO A 99 -12.07 8.62 0.30
N MET A 100 -13.01 9.00 -0.58
CA MET A 100 -14.27 8.30 -0.82
C MET A 100 -14.89 7.77 0.47
N ASN A 101 -15.61 8.62 1.22
CA ASN A 101 -16.47 8.12 2.28
C ASN A 101 -17.53 7.21 1.65
N PHE A 102 -17.24 5.91 1.58
CA PHE A 102 -18.16 4.86 1.17
C PHE A 102 -19.30 4.67 2.17
N PHE A 103 -19.18 5.28 3.35
CA PHE A 103 -20.18 5.28 4.41
C PHE A 103 -21.26 6.33 4.16
N SER A 104 -22.50 5.88 4.18
CA SER A 104 -23.69 6.72 4.27
C SER A 104 -23.94 7.15 5.73
N GLY A 105 -24.82 8.14 5.92
CA GLY A 105 -25.28 8.51 7.26
C GLY A 105 -25.95 7.36 8.01
N GLN A 106 -26.65 6.49 7.27
CA GLN A 106 -27.27 5.28 7.84
C GLN A 106 -26.22 4.31 8.36
N ASP A 107 -25.11 4.12 7.64
CA ASP A 107 -24.03 3.23 8.08
C ASP A 107 -23.41 3.71 9.39
N ILE A 108 -23.24 5.03 9.54
CA ILE A 108 -22.75 5.64 10.78
C ILE A 108 -23.77 5.45 11.92
N GLU A 109 -25.06 5.63 11.64
CA GLU A 109 -26.11 5.43 12.64
C GLU A 109 -26.19 3.96 13.08
N THR A 110 -26.09 3.01 12.14
CA THR A 110 -26.02 1.58 12.43
C THR A 110 -24.80 1.23 13.28
N LEU A 111 -23.63 1.82 12.98
CA LEU A 111 -22.43 1.64 13.83
C LEU A 111 -22.66 2.11 15.25
N TYR A 112 -23.20 3.31 15.42
CA TYR A 112 -23.50 3.84 16.76
C TYR A 112 -24.51 2.97 17.48
N SER A 113 -25.56 2.52 16.79
CA SER A 113 -26.56 1.62 17.37
C SER A 113 -25.98 0.27 17.80
N MET A 114 -25.00 -0.27 17.06
CA MET A 114 -24.41 -1.57 17.36
C MET A 114 -23.33 -1.50 18.45
N TYR A 115 -22.50 -0.45 18.44
CA TYR A 115 -21.30 -0.39 19.27
C TYR A 115 -21.39 0.58 20.45
N ASP A 116 -22.26 1.61 20.41
CA ASP A 116 -22.51 2.51 21.55
C ASP A 116 -23.72 2.07 22.37
N VAL A 117 -23.65 0.84 22.90
CA VAL A 117 -24.69 0.29 23.79
C VAL A 117 -24.88 1.16 25.05
N SER A 118 -23.85 1.94 25.41
CA SER A 118 -23.85 2.78 26.61
C SER A 118 -24.57 4.13 26.44
N GLY A 119 -24.76 4.58 25.19
CA GLY A 119 -25.30 5.89 24.83
C GLY A 119 -24.43 7.07 25.24
N ARG A 120 -23.13 6.85 25.49
CA ARG A 120 -22.17 7.89 25.94
C ARG A 120 -21.09 8.20 24.89
N GLY A 121 -21.21 7.63 23.71
CA GLY A 121 -20.22 7.68 22.64
C GLY A 121 -19.31 6.45 22.63
N LEU A 122 -18.73 6.20 21.45
CA LEU A 122 -17.81 5.09 21.22
C LEU A 122 -16.44 5.34 21.83
N THR A 123 -15.92 4.34 22.54
CA THR A 123 -14.50 4.31 22.92
C THR A 123 -13.62 4.02 21.69
N ARG A 124 -12.32 4.34 21.80
CA ARG A 124 -11.35 4.08 20.71
C ARG A 124 -11.35 2.62 20.27
N THR A 125 -11.44 1.68 21.20
CA THR A 125 -11.46 0.24 20.89
C THR A 125 -12.73 -0.14 20.12
N GLN A 126 -13.90 0.33 20.57
CA GLN A 126 -15.17 0.09 19.89
C GLN A 126 -15.20 0.70 18.48
N CYS A 127 -14.62 1.89 18.29
CA CYS A 127 -14.46 2.46 16.94
C CYS A 127 -13.61 1.57 16.02
N LEU A 128 -12.50 1.03 16.51
CA LEU A 128 -11.64 0.16 15.70
C LEU A 128 -12.34 -1.15 15.33
N GLU A 129 -13.01 -1.77 16.28
CA GLU A 129 -13.81 -2.99 16.06
C GLU A 129 -14.98 -2.75 15.09
N ALA A 130 -15.63 -1.60 15.19
CA ALA A 130 -16.68 -1.16 14.27
C ALA A 130 -16.17 -1.00 12.83
N PHE A 131 -14.99 -0.40 12.64
CA PHE A 131 -14.40 -0.26 11.31
C PHE A 131 -13.96 -1.59 10.72
N ASP A 132 -13.41 -2.50 11.53
CA ASP A 132 -13.06 -3.85 11.07
C ASP A 132 -14.31 -4.64 10.65
N ALA A 133 -15.45 -4.48 11.34
CA ALA A 133 -16.71 -5.15 11.00
C ALA A 133 -17.33 -4.67 9.67
N LEU A 134 -17.06 -3.43 9.25
CA LEU A 134 -17.58 -2.84 8.02
C LEU A 134 -16.73 -3.11 6.78
N GLY A 135 -15.60 -3.78 6.92
CA GLY A 135 -14.80 -4.26 5.80
C GLY A 135 -13.48 -3.51 5.51
N PRO A 136 -13.35 -2.18 5.69
CA PRO A 136 -12.06 -1.54 5.54
C PRO A 136 -11.34 -1.48 6.89
N SER A 137 -10.43 -2.43 7.13
CA SER A 137 -9.54 -2.36 8.28
C SER A 137 -8.65 -1.10 8.19
N PRO A 138 -8.67 -0.20 9.18
CA PRO A 138 -7.80 0.97 9.20
C PRO A 138 -6.32 0.61 9.45
N LEU A 139 -6.02 -0.64 9.83
CA LEU A 139 -4.68 -1.12 10.12
C LEU A 139 -3.96 -1.70 8.90
N ALA A 140 -4.64 -1.87 7.76
CA ALA A 140 -4.01 -2.30 6.50
C ALA A 140 -3.34 -1.16 5.71
N LEU A 141 -3.34 0.07 6.25
CA LEU A 141 -2.96 1.30 5.54
C LEU A 141 -1.82 2.10 6.19
N TRP A 142 -0.97 1.47 7.01
CA TRP A 142 0.29 2.06 7.51
C TRP A 142 1.47 1.13 7.27
#